data_AF-A0A1Q6TQ38-F1
#
_entry.id   AF-A0A1Q6TQ38-F1
#
_cell.length_a   1.000
_cell.length_b   1.000
_cell.length_c   1.000
_cell.angle_alpha   90.00
_cell.angle_beta   90.00
_cell.angle_gamma   90.00
#
_symmetry.space_group_name_H-M   'P 1'
#
loop_
_entity.id
_entity.type
_entity.pdbx_description
1 polymer ?
#
loop_
_entity_poly.entity_id
_entity_poly.type
_entity_poly.pdbx_seq_one_letter_code
_entity_poly.pdbx_strand_id
1 'polypeptide(L)'
;MWEYSEKVLEHYRHPRNVGKIDNADLIGEAGSLACGDSLKLYIKLDGNIIKDAKFQTFGCGSAVASSSILTEMIIGKTLEEAKKITNKDIAEELGGLPQEKMHCSVMGQEALEDALKKYYGKEEIEKEAGLSQSGDKIVCTCFNVTENQIWEAIKVNGLKTVEEVTNYTKAGGACGRCKGVIKDIIETYLRKEGQAPVMTAAQKILKIGRVIDQQISPQLQKDGGDIELIDVEGNKVKVKLTGMCSGCKNAAMTLKAFVESVLKDKVDSSLEVEQV
;
A
#
# COMPACT_ATOMS: atom_id res chain seq x y z
N MET A 1 2.31 -8.90 -24.17
CA MET A 1 3.34 -9.87 -23.75
C MET A 1 4.30 -9.10 -22.89
N TRP A 2 4.54 -9.50 -21.65
CA TRP A 2 5.46 -8.76 -20.77
C TRP A 2 6.89 -8.90 -21.27
N GLU A 3 7.67 -7.83 -21.19
CA GLU A 3 9.09 -7.88 -21.48
C GLU A 3 9.84 -8.34 -20.22
N TYR A 4 10.50 -9.49 -20.32
CA TYR A 4 11.33 -10.04 -19.27
C TYR A 4 12.80 -9.82 -19.60
N SER A 5 13.61 -9.56 -18.58
CA SER A 5 15.06 -9.51 -18.73
C SER A 5 15.62 -10.89 -19.10
N GLU A 6 16.82 -10.90 -19.67
CA GLU A 6 17.54 -12.16 -19.94
C GLU A 6 17.78 -12.96 -18.66
N LYS A 7 18.09 -12.29 -17.54
CA LYS A 7 18.24 -12.93 -16.23
C LYS A 7 16.96 -13.63 -15.80
N VAL A 8 15.79 -12.99 -15.90
CA VAL A 8 14.51 -13.64 -15.56
C VAL A 8 14.30 -14.90 -16.40
N LEU A 9 14.57 -14.82 -17.70
CA LEU A 9 14.44 -15.97 -18.60
C LEU A 9 15.42 -17.09 -18.24
N GLU A 10 16.65 -16.77 -17.85
CA GLU A 10 17.66 -17.75 -17.45
C GLU A 10 17.29 -18.45 -16.15
N HIS A 11 16.92 -17.72 -15.10
CA HIS A 11 16.49 -18.32 -13.84
C HIS A 11 15.16 -19.07 -13.94
N TYR A 12 14.33 -18.75 -14.93
CA TYR A 12 13.13 -19.53 -15.23
C TYR A 12 13.45 -20.84 -15.97
N ARG A 13 14.29 -20.78 -17.01
CA ARG A 13 14.63 -21.96 -17.84
C ARG A 13 15.57 -22.92 -17.13
N HIS A 14 16.49 -22.37 -16.35
CA HIS A 14 17.50 -23.11 -15.61
C HIS A 14 17.55 -22.60 -14.16
N PRO A 15 16.52 -22.87 -13.34
CA PRO A 15 16.51 -22.42 -11.95
C PRO A 15 17.64 -23.10 -11.15
N ARG A 16 18.28 -22.34 -10.27
CA ARG A 16 19.30 -22.84 -9.34
C ARG A 16 18.65 -23.30 -8.04
N ASN A 17 19.31 -24.19 -7.30
CA ASN A 17 18.92 -24.54 -5.93
C ASN A 17 17.48 -25.10 -5.76
N VAL A 18 16.87 -25.64 -6.82
CA VAL A 18 15.55 -26.28 -6.72
C VAL A 18 15.64 -27.54 -5.84
N GLY A 19 14.71 -27.68 -4.90
CA GLY A 19 14.54 -28.88 -4.09
C GLY A 19 14.29 -28.59 -2.62
N LYS A 20 14.48 -29.63 -1.80
CA LYS A 20 14.32 -29.59 -0.35
C LYS A 20 15.63 -29.90 0.35
N ILE A 21 15.78 -29.44 1.58
CA ILE A 21 16.83 -29.86 2.50
C ILE A 21 16.11 -30.61 3.64
N ASP A 22 16.32 -31.92 3.76
CA ASP A 22 15.57 -32.76 4.72
C ASP A 22 15.81 -32.34 6.19
N ASN A 23 16.99 -31.83 6.52
CA ASN A 23 17.37 -31.31 7.83
C ASN A 23 17.73 -29.81 7.77
N ALA A 24 16.87 -29.01 7.13
CA ALA A 24 17.00 -27.56 7.11
C ALA A 24 16.94 -26.99 8.54
N ASP A 25 17.78 -25.99 8.83
CA ASP A 25 17.77 -25.34 10.13
C ASP A 25 16.65 -24.29 10.21
N LEU A 26 16.39 -23.59 9.09
CA LEU A 26 15.27 -22.67 8.95
C LEU A 26 14.42 -23.04 7.74
N ILE A 27 13.11 -22.89 7.90
CA ILE A 27 12.12 -23.09 6.84
C ILE A 27 11.15 -21.93 6.90
N GLY A 28 10.97 -21.25 5.78
CA GLY A 28 10.01 -20.18 5.60
C GLY A 28 9.02 -20.47 4.47
N GLU A 29 7.79 -20.03 4.64
CA GLU A 29 6.70 -20.23 3.69
C GLU A 29 6.01 -18.91 3.36
N ALA A 30 5.69 -18.70 2.09
CA ALA A 30 4.87 -17.58 1.62
C ALA A 30 3.89 -18.01 0.54
N GLY A 31 2.79 -17.26 0.41
CA GLY A 31 1.71 -17.58 -0.51
C GLY A 31 0.91 -18.82 -0.14
N SER A 32 0.08 -19.30 -1.07
CA SER A 32 -0.76 -20.48 -0.89
C SER A 32 -1.17 -21.06 -2.23
N LEU A 33 -1.45 -22.37 -2.27
CA LEU A 33 -1.98 -23.00 -3.49
C LEU A 33 -3.31 -22.37 -3.94
N ALA A 34 -4.11 -21.87 -2.99
CA ALA A 34 -5.38 -21.19 -3.27
C ALA A 34 -5.21 -19.86 -4.02
N CYS A 35 -4.10 -19.14 -3.79
CA CYS A 35 -3.80 -17.87 -4.47
C CYS A 35 -2.97 -18.03 -5.76
N GLY A 36 -2.67 -19.28 -6.14
CA GLY A 36 -1.98 -19.63 -7.38
C GLY A 36 -0.46 -19.46 -7.36
N ASP A 37 0.12 -18.92 -6.27
CA ASP A 37 1.57 -18.87 -6.06
C ASP A 37 1.90 -19.26 -4.61
N SER A 38 2.89 -20.12 -4.40
CA SER A 38 3.36 -20.54 -3.08
C SER A 38 4.85 -20.88 -3.14
N LEU A 39 5.60 -20.44 -2.14
CA LEU A 39 7.03 -20.66 -2.00
C LEU A 39 7.33 -21.28 -0.64
N LYS A 40 8.13 -22.34 -0.64
CA LYS A 40 8.80 -22.88 0.53
C LYS A 40 10.31 -22.76 0.36
N LEU A 41 10.95 -22.04 1.28
CA LEU A 41 12.39 -21.79 1.32
C LEU A 41 13.02 -22.62 2.44
N TYR A 42 14.07 -23.35 2.13
CA TYR A 42 14.86 -24.17 3.03
C TYR A 42 16.25 -23.57 3.18
N ILE A 43 16.73 -23.39 4.41
CA ILE A 43 18.02 -22.78 4.70
C ILE A 43 18.81 -23.68 5.65
N LYS A 44 20.08 -23.94 5.31
CA LYS A 44 21.05 -24.64 6.13
C LYS A 44 22.11 -23.65 6.62
N LEU A 45 22.41 -23.69 7.92
CA LEU A 45 23.34 -22.79 8.57
C LEU A 45 24.67 -23.47 8.91
N ASP A 46 25.72 -22.66 8.93
CA ASP A 46 27.03 -22.97 9.51
C ASP A 46 27.37 -21.84 10.49
N GLY A 47 27.02 -22.04 11.76
CA GLY A 47 26.98 -20.95 12.74
C GLY A 47 25.94 -19.89 12.33
N ASN A 48 26.41 -18.67 12.06
CA ASN A 48 25.55 -17.55 11.64
C ASN A 48 25.54 -17.33 10.10
N ILE A 49 26.16 -18.22 9.32
CA ILE A 49 26.30 -18.07 7.87
C ILE A 49 25.36 -19.07 7.17
N ILE A 50 24.66 -18.61 6.13
CA ILE A 50 23.83 -19.47 5.28
C ILE A 50 24.75 -20.28 4.36
N LYS A 51 24.85 -21.58 4.60
CA LYS A 51 25.73 -22.50 3.87
C LYS A 51 25.09 -23.04 2.61
N ASP A 52 23.81 -23.36 2.69
CA ASP A 52 23.02 -23.85 1.56
C ASP A 52 21.59 -23.32 1.69
N ALA A 53 20.96 -23.07 0.56
CA ALA A 53 19.56 -22.70 0.49
C ALA A 53 18.94 -23.43 -0.70
N LYS A 54 17.71 -23.92 -0.53
CA LYS A 54 16.92 -24.54 -1.58
C LYS A 54 15.49 -24.07 -1.54
N PHE A 55 14.78 -24.17 -2.65
CA PHE A 55 13.38 -23.80 -2.68
C PHE A 55 12.50 -24.81 -3.42
N GLN A 56 11.23 -24.83 -3.04
CA GLN A 56 10.15 -25.39 -3.82
C GLN A 56 9.10 -24.31 -4.03
N THR A 57 8.71 -24.07 -5.28
CA THR A 57 7.71 -23.06 -5.60
C THR A 57 6.66 -23.65 -6.54
N PHE A 58 5.42 -23.25 -6.34
CA PHE A 58 4.34 -23.41 -7.28
C PHE A 58 3.92 -22.01 -7.71
N GLY A 59 3.96 -21.72 -9.01
CA GLY A 59 3.62 -20.38 -9.48
C GLY A 59 4.04 -20.10 -10.90
N CYS A 60 3.92 -18.84 -11.29
CA CYS A 60 4.34 -18.39 -12.63
C CYS A 60 5.87 -18.36 -12.81
N GLY A 61 6.34 -18.19 -14.05
CA GLY A 61 7.79 -18.17 -14.32
C GLY A 61 8.57 -17.09 -13.56
N SER A 62 7.93 -15.96 -13.26
CA SER A 62 8.52 -14.92 -12.39
C SER A 62 8.70 -15.39 -10.95
N ALA A 63 7.79 -16.22 -10.41
CA ALA A 63 7.94 -16.79 -9.07
C ALA A 63 9.13 -17.77 -9.01
N VAL A 64 9.32 -18.58 -10.05
CA VAL A 64 10.48 -19.47 -10.19
C VAL A 64 11.78 -18.67 -10.25
N ALA A 65 11.82 -17.64 -11.10
CA ALA A 65 13.00 -16.80 -11.25
C ALA A 65 13.36 -16.05 -9.95
N SER A 66 12.37 -15.43 -9.28
CA SER A 66 12.56 -14.74 -8.00
C SER A 66 13.02 -15.68 -6.89
N SER A 67 12.50 -16.91 -6.84
CA SER A 67 12.91 -17.89 -5.84
C SER A 67 14.35 -18.38 -6.09
N SER A 68 14.71 -18.60 -7.36
CA SER A 68 16.05 -19.02 -7.75
C SER A 68 17.10 -17.97 -7.44
N ILE A 69 16.88 -16.71 -7.83
CA ILE A 69 17.88 -15.67 -7.57
C ILE A 69 18.03 -15.42 -6.07
N LEU A 70 16.93 -15.46 -5.31
CA LEU A 70 16.94 -15.25 -3.87
C LEU A 70 17.86 -16.26 -3.18
N THR A 71 17.79 -17.55 -3.56
CA THR A 71 18.67 -18.57 -2.99
C THR A 71 20.14 -18.28 -3.26
N GLU A 72 20.50 -17.79 -4.45
CA GLU A 72 21.88 -17.40 -4.74
C GLU A 72 22.31 -16.15 -3.97
N MET A 73 21.40 -15.18 -3.80
CA MET A 73 21.68 -13.95 -3.05
C MET A 73 21.97 -14.22 -1.57
N ILE A 74 21.31 -15.20 -0.95
CA ILE A 74 21.45 -15.45 0.50
C ILE A 74 22.58 -16.42 0.85
N ILE A 75 22.98 -17.31 -0.06
CA ILE A 75 24.06 -18.27 0.21
C ILE A 75 25.37 -17.52 0.42
N GLY A 76 26.07 -17.84 1.51
CA GLY A 76 27.30 -17.20 1.94
C GLY A 76 27.12 -15.93 2.77
N LYS A 77 25.88 -15.42 2.91
CA LYS A 77 25.58 -14.28 3.78
C LYS A 77 25.34 -14.70 5.23
N THR A 78 25.55 -13.77 6.15
CA THR A 78 25.07 -13.90 7.52
C THR A 78 23.56 -13.70 7.61
N LEU A 79 22.95 -14.18 8.70
CA LEU A 79 21.51 -13.95 8.93
C LEU A 79 21.15 -12.46 8.97
N GLU A 80 22.02 -11.61 9.52
CA GLU A 80 21.84 -10.15 9.56
C GLU A 80 21.85 -9.50 8.17
N GLU A 81 22.69 -9.99 7.27
CA GLU A 81 22.75 -9.51 5.89
C GLU A 81 21.55 -10.02 5.09
N ALA A 82 21.17 -11.28 5.28
CA ALA A 82 19.99 -11.85 4.64
C ALA A 82 18.71 -11.12 5.07
N LYS A 83 18.59 -10.75 6.35
CA LYS A 83 17.46 -9.98 6.90
C LYS A 83 17.23 -8.63 6.18
N LYS A 84 18.26 -8.06 5.57
CA LYS A 84 18.18 -6.76 4.88
C LYS A 84 17.73 -6.87 3.42
N ILE A 85 17.63 -8.08 2.88
CA ILE A 85 17.22 -8.29 1.48
C ILE A 85 15.74 -7.99 1.34
N THR A 86 15.42 -7.10 0.41
CA THR A 86 14.06 -6.68 0.08
C THR A 86 13.60 -7.23 -1.27
N ASN A 87 12.30 -7.08 -1.55
CA ASN A 87 11.69 -7.42 -2.83
C ASN A 87 12.26 -6.58 -3.99
N LYS A 88 12.78 -5.38 -3.69
CA LYS A 88 13.49 -4.53 -4.65
C LYS A 88 14.83 -5.13 -5.01
N ASP A 89 15.62 -5.54 -4.02
CA ASP A 89 16.92 -6.17 -4.26
C ASP A 89 16.77 -7.43 -5.13
N ILE A 90 15.76 -8.26 -4.86
CA ILE A 90 15.45 -9.45 -5.66
C ILE A 90 15.07 -9.08 -7.10
N ALA A 91 14.23 -8.05 -7.28
CA ALA A 91 13.82 -7.61 -8.61
C ALA A 91 14.97 -6.96 -9.38
N GLU A 92 15.81 -6.16 -8.72
CA GLU A 92 16.98 -5.52 -9.28
C GLU A 92 18.04 -6.54 -9.68
N GLU A 93 18.28 -7.56 -8.86
CA GLU A 93 19.21 -8.63 -9.18
C GLU A 93 18.75 -9.42 -10.42
N LEU A 94 17.44 -9.56 -10.62
CA LEU A 94 16.85 -10.10 -11.86
C LEU A 94 16.96 -9.16 -13.07
N GLY A 95 17.53 -7.96 -12.94
CA GLY A 95 17.54 -6.95 -14.00
C GLY A 95 16.17 -6.29 -14.23
N GLY A 96 15.31 -6.32 -13.20
CA GLY A 96 13.96 -5.79 -13.22
C GLY A 96 12.88 -6.86 -13.41
N LEU A 97 11.67 -6.52 -12.94
CA LEU A 97 10.44 -7.27 -13.19
C LEU A 97 9.37 -6.31 -13.73
N PRO A 98 8.49 -6.76 -14.64
CA PRO A 98 7.28 -6.02 -14.98
C PRO A 98 6.49 -5.68 -13.72
N GLN A 99 5.85 -4.51 -13.72
CA GLN A 99 5.06 -4.01 -12.59
C GLN A 99 4.05 -5.06 -12.10
N GLU A 100 3.31 -5.67 -13.03
CA GLU A 100 2.27 -6.68 -12.77
C GLU A 100 2.82 -8.00 -12.19
N LYS A 101 4.15 -8.13 -12.10
CA LYS A 101 4.86 -9.30 -11.57
C LYS A 101 5.65 -9.03 -10.31
N MET A 102 5.62 -7.81 -9.77
CA MET A 102 6.35 -7.44 -8.56
C MET A 102 5.97 -8.29 -7.34
N HIS A 103 4.74 -8.80 -7.25
CA HIS A 103 4.37 -9.74 -6.19
C HIS A 103 5.30 -10.97 -6.08
N CYS A 104 5.92 -11.42 -7.18
CA CYS A 104 6.82 -12.57 -7.15
C CYS A 104 8.09 -12.29 -6.33
N SER A 105 8.61 -11.06 -6.37
CA SER A 105 9.74 -10.67 -5.52
C SER A 105 9.31 -10.43 -4.08
N VAL A 106 8.09 -9.91 -3.85
CA VAL A 106 7.51 -9.75 -2.51
C VAL A 106 7.37 -11.11 -1.83
N MET A 107 6.82 -12.11 -2.51
CA MET A 107 6.69 -13.47 -1.97
C MET A 107 8.05 -14.09 -1.61
N GLY A 108 9.09 -13.79 -2.39
CA GLY A 108 10.47 -14.20 -2.07
C GLY A 108 10.96 -13.61 -0.74
N GLN A 109 10.81 -12.30 -0.57
CA GLN A 109 11.16 -11.61 0.68
C GLN A 109 10.35 -12.16 1.87
N GLU A 110 9.02 -12.30 1.72
CA GLU A 110 8.15 -12.81 2.79
C GLU A 110 8.56 -14.22 3.24
N ALA A 111 8.93 -15.11 2.31
CA ALA A 111 9.41 -16.45 2.65
C ALA A 111 10.75 -16.41 3.40
N LEU A 112 11.65 -15.49 3.04
CA LEU A 112 12.90 -15.31 3.78
C LEU A 112 12.64 -14.77 5.19
N GLU A 113 11.80 -13.75 5.33
CA GLU A 113 11.41 -13.21 6.63
C GLU A 113 10.76 -14.27 7.52
N ASP A 114 9.86 -15.09 6.98
CA ASP A 114 9.22 -16.19 7.70
C ASP A 114 10.25 -17.21 8.19
N ALA A 115 11.26 -17.54 7.37
CA ALA A 115 12.37 -18.41 7.78
C ALA A 115 13.16 -17.81 8.95
N LEU A 116 13.45 -16.50 8.90
CA LEU A 116 14.27 -15.80 9.89
C LEU A 116 13.53 -15.51 11.21
N LYS A 117 12.19 -15.41 11.20
CA LYS A 117 11.36 -15.22 12.42
C LYS A 117 11.63 -16.28 13.49
N LYS A 118 11.93 -17.51 13.08
CA LYS A 118 12.24 -18.61 14.01
C LYS A 118 13.56 -18.41 14.75
N TYR A 119 14.49 -17.63 14.20
CA TYR A 119 15.82 -17.42 14.77
C TYR A 119 15.88 -16.20 15.71
N TYR A 120 15.30 -15.07 15.31
CA TYR A 120 15.36 -13.81 16.07
C TYR A 120 14.20 -13.63 17.08
N GLY A 121 13.21 -14.52 17.07
CA GLY A 121 11.97 -14.31 17.81
C GLY A 121 11.11 -13.24 17.15
N LYS A 122 9.78 -13.40 17.29
CA LYS A 122 8.78 -12.58 16.60
C LYS A 122 8.90 -11.08 16.92
N GLU A 123 9.35 -10.74 18.13
CA GLU A 123 9.37 -9.37 18.65
C GLU A 123 10.53 -8.49 18.14
N GLU A 124 11.71 -9.04 17.85
CA GLU A 124 12.85 -8.25 17.34
C GLU A 124 12.66 -7.87 15.86
N ILE A 125 12.08 -8.77 15.06
CA ILE A 125 11.79 -8.48 13.63
C ILE A 125 10.65 -7.48 13.51
N GLU A 126 9.57 -7.64 14.30
CA GLU A 126 8.42 -6.72 14.27
C GLU A 126 8.80 -5.30 14.73
N LYS A 127 9.66 -5.16 15.75
CA LYS A 127 10.16 -3.85 16.21
C LYS A 127 11.00 -3.11 15.17
N GLU A 128 11.91 -3.80 14.49
CA GLU A 128 12.82 -3.16 13.52
C GLU A 128 12.16 -2.94 12.16
N ALA A 129 11.24 -3.82 11.75
CA ALA A 129 10.41 -3.61 10.55
C ALA A 129 9.32 -2.54 10.76
N GLY A 130 9.06 -2.11 12.01
CA GLY A 130 8.01 -1.14 12.32
C GLY A 130 6.59 -1.71 12.26
N LEU A 131 6.44 -3.03 12.40
CA LEU A 131 5.17 -3.75 12.39
C LEU A 131 4.59 -3.78 13.81
N SER A 132 3.49 -3.07 14.06
CA SER A 132 2.83 -3.07 15.36
C SER A 132 1.97 -4.33 15.58
N GLN A 133 2.18 -5.00 16.71
CA GLN A 133 1.39 -6.14 17.18
C GLN A 133 -0.06 -5.77 17.52
N SER A 134 -1.03 -6.29 16.76
CA SER A 134 -2.33 -6.78 17.25
C SER A 134 -3.22 -7.15 16.07
N GLY A 135 -3.57 -8.44 15.96
CA GLY A 135 -4.64 -8.97 15.09
C GLY A 135 -4.74 -8.33 13.71
N ASP A 136 -3.75 -8.61 12.85
CA ASP A 136 -3.70 -8.12 11.47
C ASP A 136 -5.06 -8.23 10.76
N LYS A 137 -5.71 -7.08 10.57
CA LYS A 137 -7.00 -7.00 9.89
C LYS A 137 -6.82 -7.49 8.45
N ILE A 138 -7.52 -8.56 8.08
CA ILE A 138 -7.54 -9.05 6.70
C ILE A 138 -8.29 -8.02 5.84
N VAL A 139 -7.60 -7.45 4.86
CA VAL A 139 -8.17 -6.49 3.90
C VAL A 139 -8.64 -7.22 2.65
N CYS A 140 -7.87 -8.18 2.14
CA CYS A 140 -8.24 -8.98 0.97
C CYS A 140 -8.43 -10.45 1.35
N THR A 141 -9.68 -10.90 1.42
CA THR A 141 -9.99 -12.31 1.71
C THR A 141 -9.65 -13.26 0.57
N CYS A 142 -9.65 -12.80 -0.69
CA CYS A 142 -9.32 -13.64 -1.85
C CYS A 142 -7.87 -14.14 -1.85
N PHE A 143 -6.94 -13.29 -1.39
CA PHE A 143 -5.51 -13.57 -1.39
C PHE A 143 -4.91 -13.56 0.03
N ASN A 144 -5.77 -13.51 1.05
CA ASN A 144 -5.41 -13.44 2.46
C ASN A 144 -4.39 -12.33 2.80
N VAL A 145 -4.59 -11.14 2.22
CA VAL A 145 -3.68 -10.00 2.41
C VAL A 145 -4.17 -9.15 3.58
N THR A 146 -3.27 -8.87 4.52
CA THR A 146 -3.52 -8.07 5.71
C THR A 146 -3.28 -6.58 5.45
N GLU A 147 -3.82 -5.72 6.31
CA GLU A 147 -3.55 -4.29 6.28
C GLU A 147 -2.05 -4.00 6.41
N ASN A 148 -1.34 -4.67 7.33
CA ASN A 148 0.10 -4.46 7.52
C ASN A 148 0.92 -4.82 6.28
N GLN A 149 0.59 -5.90 5.56
CA GLN A 149 1.24 -6.22 4.28
C GLN A 149 1.07 -5.10 3.25
N ILE A 150 -0.10 -4.47 3.20
CA ILE A 150 -0.35 -3.32 2.31
C ILE A 150 0.47 -2.10 2.76
N TRP A 151 0.52 -1.81 4.06
CA TRP A 151 1.30 -0.71 4.62
C TRP A 151 2.80 -0.87 4.32
N GLU A 152 3.37 -2.04 4.58
CA GLU A 152 4.79 -2.30 4.28
C GLU A 152 5.06 -2.26 2.78
N ALA A 153 4.18 -2.81 1.93
CA ALA A 153 4.33 -2.70 0.49
C ALA A 153 4.36 -1.23 0.03
N ILE A 154 3.48 -0.37 0.56
CA ILE A 154 3.47 1.07 0.28
C ILE A 154 4.78 1.73 0.74
N LYS A 155 5.20 1.45 1.98
CA LYS A 155 6.40 2.05 2.59
C LYS A 155 7.68 1.68 1.85
N VAL A 156 7.90 0.39 1.62
CA VAL A 156 9.11 -0.12 0.96
C VAL A 156 9.16 0.33 -0.50
N ASN A 157 8.02 0.34 -1.19
CA ASN A 157 7.99 0.54 -2.64
C ASN A 157 7.51 1.94 -3.09
N GLY A 158 7.05 2.79 -2.18
CA GLY A 158 6.55 4.13 -2.50
C GLY A 158 5.25 4.12 -3.31
N LEU A 159 4.37 3.13 -3.08
CA LEU A 159 3.15 2.91 -3.87
C LEU A 159 2.10 4.01 -3.58
N LYS A 160 1.46 4.56 -4.61
CA LYS A 160 0.53 5.70 -4.50
C LYS A 160 -0.86 5.41 -5.05
N THR A 161 -1.05 4.27 -5.69
CA THR A 161 -2.31 3.90 -6.35
C THR A 161 -2.75 2.48 -5.97
N VAL A 162 -4.06 2.22 -6.10
CA VAL A 162 -4.63 0.90 -5.84
C VAL A 162 -4.06 -0.15 -6.80
N GLU A 163 -3.77 0.23 -8.04
CA GLU A 163 -3.19 -0.65 -9.06
C GLU A 163 -1.76 -1.06 -8.69
N GLU A 164 -0.92 -0.12 -8.27
CA GLU A 164 0.41 -0.40 -7.75
C GLU A 164 0.35 -1.34 -6.53
N VAL A 165 -0.53 -1.08 -5.55
CA VAL A 165 -0.71 -2.01 -4.42
C VAL A 165 -1.16 -3.40 -4.89
N THR A 166 -2.06 -3.46 -5.88
CA THR A 166 -2.51 -4.74 -6.47
C THR A 166 -1.36 -5.49 -7.09
N ASN A 167 -0.47 -4.81 -7.81
CA ASN A 167 0.67 -5.42 -8.50
C ASN A 167 1.71 -6.03 -7.54
N TYR A 168 1.87 -5.46 -6.35
CA TYR A 168 2.81 -5.93 -5.33
C TYR A 168 2.21 -6.94 -4.35
N THR A 169 0.92 -6.81 -4.03
CA THR A 169 0.27 -7.63 -2.98
C THR A 169 -0.79 -8.60 -3.51
N LYS A 170 -1.16 -8.52 -4.79
CA LYS A 170 -2.38 -9.09 -5.40
C LYS A 170 -3.71 -8.57 -4.85
N ALA A 171 -3.73 -7.85 -3.74
CA ALA A 171 -4.95 -7.38 -3.10
C ALA A 171 -5.76 -6.51 -4.08
N GLY A 172 -7.04 -6.85 -4.27
CA GLY A 172 -7.93 -6.16 -5.22
C GLY A 172 -7.90 -6.69 -6.65
N GLY A 173 -6.99 -7.62 -7.00
CA GLY A 173 -6.88 -8.18 -8.34
C GLY A 173 -7.93 -9.23 -8.72
N ALA A 174 -8.58 -9.87 -7.73
CA ALA A 174 -9.59 -10.92 -7.96
C ALA A 174 -11.02 -10.35 -8.06
N CYS A 175 -11.73 -10.26 -6.92
CA CYS A 175 -13.12 -9.76 -6.91
C CYS A 175 -13.24 -8.23 -6.81
N GLY A 176 -12.15 -7.51 -6.58
CA GLY A 176 -12.12 -6.05 -6.48
C GLY A 176 -12.77 -5.41 -5.23
N ARG A 177 -13.45 -6.19 -4.37
CA ARG A 177 -14.23 -5.64 -3.23
C ARG A 177 -13.41 -4.83 -2.22
N CYS A 178 -12.13 -5.15 -2.05
CA CYS A 178 -11.23 -4.45 -1.11
C CYS A 178 -10.57 -3.19 -1.71
N LYS A 179 -10.78 -2.86 -2.99
CA LYS A 179 -10.13 -1.70 -3.64
C LYS A 179 -10.43 -0.37 -2.95
N GLY A 180 -11.64 -0.19 -2.41
CA GLY A 180 -11.99 0.99 -1.61
C GLY A 180 -11.16 1.10 -0.33
N VAL A 181 -11.07 0.01 0.43
CA VAL A 181 -10.27 -0.06 1.66
C VAL A 181 -8.78 0.17 1.38
N ILE A 182 -8.26 -0.42 0.29
CA ILE A 182 -6.86 -0.20 -0.16
C ILE A 182 -6.62 1.28 -0.43
N LYS A 183 -7.55 1.96 -1.10
CA LYS A 183 -7.47 3.40 -1.37
C LYS A 183 -7.39 4.19 -0.05
N ASP A 184 -8.24 3.87 0.92
CA ASP A 184 -8.25 4.55 2.22
C ASP A 184 -6.94 4.34 2.99
N ILE A 185 -6.34 3.14 2.91
CA ILE A 185 -5.01 2.85 3.49
C ILE A 185 -3.93 3.71 2.84
N ILE A 186 -3.90 3.79 1.51
CA ILE A 186 -2.94 4.64 0.78
C ILE A 186 -3.10 6.11 1.18
N GLU A 187 -4.33 6.64 1.19
CA GLU A 187 -4.57 8.02 1.60
C GLU A 187 -4.13 8.28 3.04
N THR A 188 -4.36 7.32 3.93
CA THR A 188 -3.93 7.40 5.33
C THR A 188 -2.40 7.41 5.44
N TYR A 189 -1.70 6.53 4.72
CA TYR A 189 -0.23 6.49 4.67
C TYR A 189 0.34 7.82 4.18
N LEU A 190 -0.15 8.30 3.02
CA LEU A 190 0.36 9.53 2.41
C LEU A 190 0.11 10.76 3.30
N ARG A 191 -1.02 10.82 4.02
CA ARG A 191 -1.25 11.88 5.02
C ARG A 191 -0.24 11.83 6.17
N LYS A 192 0.09 10.65 6.68
CA LYS A 192 1.09 10.50 7.76
C LYS A 192 2.48 10.96 7.32
N GLU A 193 2.88 10.65 6.08
CA GLU A 193 4.18 11.03 5.52
C GLU A 193 4.24 12.47 4.98
N GLY A 194 3.16 13.26 5.12
CA GLY A 194 3.10 14.62 4.53
C GLY A 194 3.09 14.64 3.01
N GLN A 195 2.84 13.49 2.37
CA GLN A 195 2.80 13.29 0.91
C GLN A 195 1.38 13.13 0.36
N ALA A 196 0.36 13.43 1.18
CA ALA A 196 -1.03 13.42 0.71
C ALA A 196 -1.11 14.28 -0.55
N PRO A 197 -1.72 13.78 -1.64
CA PRO A 197 -1.87 14.57 -2.84
C PRO A 197 -2.67 15.83 -2.47
N VAL A 198 -1.97 16.96 -2.44
CA VAL A 198 -2.61 18.27 -2.33
C VAL A 198 -3.45 18.38 -3.58
N MET A 199 -4.78 18.39 -3.42
CA MET A 199 -5.69 18.60 -4.55
C MET A 199 -5.19 19.81 -5.34
N THR A 200 -5.08 19.67 -6.66
CA THR A 200 -4.75 20.83 -7.49
C THR A 200 -5.79 21.93 -7.24
N ALA A 201 -5.42 23.19 -7.43
CA ALA A 201 -6.36 24.30 -7.22
C ALA A 201 -7.71 24.06 -7.94
N ALA A 202 -7.66 23.56 -9.18
CA ALA A 202 -8.84 23.20 -9.96
C ALA A 202 -9.65 22.03 -9.35
N GLN A 203 -9.01 20.95 -8.91
CA GLN A 203 -9.71 19.82 -8.26
C GLN A 203 -10.36 20.24 -6.94
N LYS A 204 -9.67 21.11 -6.18
CA LYS A 204 -10.17 21.67 -4.93
C LYS A 204 -11.40 22.53 -5.17
N ILE A 205 -11.36 23.43 -6.15
CA ILE A 205 -12.50 24.28 -6.56
C ILE A 205 -13.70 23.41 -6.98
N LEU A 206 -13.48 22.41 -7.85
CA LEU A 206 -14.56 21.53 -8.32
C LEU A 206 -15.18 20.72 -7.18
N LYS A 207 -14.38 20.23 -6.24
CA LYS A 207 -14.87 19.48 -5.08
C LYS A 207 -15.66 20.38 -4.13
N ILE A 208 -15.18 21.60 -3.86
CA ILE A 208 -15.88 22.61 -3.06
C ILE A 208 -17.23 22.93 -3.70
N GLY A 209 -17.27 23.25 -4.99
CA GLY A 209 -18.51 23.55 -5.72
C GLY A 209 -19.54 22.43 -5.60
N ARG A 210 -19.13 21.17 -5.82
CA ARG A 210 -20.05 20.02 -5.66
C ARG A 210 -20.60 19.88 -4.25
N VAL A 211 -19.77 20.07 -3.22
CA VAL A 211 -20.24 19.99 -1.83
C VAL A 211 -21.24 21.11 -1.53
N ILE A 212 -20.96 22.33 -2.03
CA ILE A 212 -21.87 23.45 -1.90
C ILE A 212 -23.23 23.12 -2.55
N ASP A 213 -23.22 22.71 -3.82
CA ASP A 213 -24.45 22.46 -4.59
C ASP A 213 -25.28 21.27 -4.06
N GLN A 214 -24.61 20.21 -3.61
CA GLN A 214 -25.28 18.94 -3.27
C GLN A 214 -25.65 18.84 -1.79
N GLN A 215 -24.96 19.54 -0.90
CA GLN A 215 -25.11 19.35 0.55
C GLN A 215 -25.45 20.64 1.30
N ILE A 216 -24.89 21.78 0.89
CA ILE A 216 -25.03 23.04 1.64
C ILE A 216 -26.21 23.85 1.12
N SER A 217 -26.24 24.18 -0.17
CA SER A 217 -27.31 24.95 -0.81
C SER A 217 -28.72 24.36 -0.54
N PRO A 218 -28.96 23.04 -0.67
CA PRO A 218 -30.27 22.46 -0.38
C PRO A 218 -30.71 22.60 1.09
N GLN A 219 -29.78 22.74 2.03
CA GLN A 219 -30.10 22.98 3.43
C GLN A 219 -30.45 24.44 3.67
N LEU A 220 -29.71 25.38 3.06
CA LEU A 220 -29.99 26.81 3.18
C LEU A 220 -31.30 27.22 2.49
N GLN A 221 -31.64 26.57 1.37
CA GLN A 221 -32.88 26.83 0.65
C GLN A 221 -34.13 26.47 1.45
N LYS A 222 -34.06 25.49 2.38
CA LYS A 222 -35.16 25.18 3.30
C LYS A 222 -35.53 26.35 4.20
N ASP A 223 -34.54 27.18 4.52
CA ASP A 223 -34.67 28.36 5.37
C ASP A 223 -34.80 29.66 4.55
N GLY A 224 -35.02 29.55 3.24
CA GLY A 224 -35.24 30.69 2.34
C GLY A 224 -33.98 31.47 1.98
N GLY A 225 -32.80 30.88 2.12
CA GLY A 225 -31.53 31.46 1.67
C GLY A 225 -30.78 30.59 0.66
N ASP A 226 -29.63 31.06 0.20
CA ASP A 226 -28.75 30.30 -0.69
C ASP A 226 -27.29 30.72 -0.53
N ILE A 227 -26.40 30.02 -1.22
CA ILE A 227 -24.96 30.24 -1.20
C ILE A 227 -24.37 30.15 -2.61
N GLU A 228 -23.47 31.06 -2.92
CA GLU A 228 -22.72 31.08 -4.17
C GLU A 228 -21.21 31.04 -3.86
N LEU A 229 -20.47 30.18 -4.57
CA LEU A 229 -19.02 30.14 -4.50
C LEU A 229 -18.46 31.27 -5.36
N ILE A 230 -17.72 32.21 -4.74
CA ILE A 230 -17.13 33.35 -5.44
C ILE A 230 -15.70 33.04 -5.86
N ASP A 231 -14.88 32.57 -4.91
CA ASP A 231 -13.46 32.30 -5.18
C ASP A 231 -12.85 31.32 -4.17
N VAL A 232 -11.70 30.73 -4.54
CA VAL A 232 -10.89 29.87 -3.67
C VAL A 232 -9.42 30.29 -3.77
N GLU A 233 -8.93 30.94 -2.71
CA GLU A 233 -7.53 31.39 -2.60
C GLU A 233 -6.80 30.50 -1.57
N GLY A 234 -6.06 29.50 -2.06
CA GLY A 234 -5.33 28.58 -1.19
C GLY A 234 -6.26 27.73 -0.32
N ASN A 235 -6.39 28.07 0.97
CA ASN A 235 -7.31 27.45 1.92
C ASN A 235 -8.54 28.30 2.23
N LYS A 236 -8.60 29.54 1.74
CA LYS A 236 -9.73 30.43 1.96
C LYS A 236 -10.78 30.24 0.88
N VAL A 237 -12.01 29.97 1.29
CA VAL A 237 -13.18 29.82 0.41
C VAL A 237 -14.06 31.05 0.60
N LYS A 238 -14.14 31.88 -0.44
CA LYS A 238 -14.98 33.08 -0.45
C LYS A 238 -16.35 32.70 -0.97
N VAL A 239 -17.37 32.89 -0.14
CA VAL A 239 -18.77 32.56 -0.46
C VAL A 239 -19.66 33.77 -0.26
N LYS A 240 -20.70 33.87 -1.07
CA LYS A 240 -21.74 34.90 -0.93
C LYS A 240 -23.03 34.23 -0.50
N LEU A 241 -23.56 34.66 0.65
CA LEU A 241 -24.88 34.23 1.10
C LEU A 241 -25.96 35.13 0.50
N THR A 242 -27.04 34.54 0.00
CA THR A 242 -28.17 35.24 -0.61
C THR A 242 -29.50 34.83 0.04
N GLY A 243 -30.58 35.55 -0.28
CA GLY A 243 -31.91 35.32 0.30
C GLY A 243 -32.01 35.74 1.78
N MET A 244 -32.85 35.06 2.55
CA MET A 244 -33.07 35.39 3.98
C MET A 244 -31.79 35.27 4.82
N CYS A 245 -30.76 34.57 4.32
CA CYS A 245 -29.46 34.41 4.94
C CYS A 245 -28.57 35.68 4.88
N SER A 246 -28.88 36.70 4.07
CA SER A 246 -28.03 37.89 3.93
C SER A 246 -28.28 38.99 4.97
N GLY A 247 -29.41 38.94 5.71
CA GLY A 247 -29.89 40.05 6.56
C GLY A 247 -29.75 39.87 8.08
N CYS A 248 -29.43 38.67 8.58
CA CYS A 248 -29.42 38.39 10.02
C CYS A 248 -27.99 38.26 10.57
N LYS A 249 -27.52 39.30 11.29
CA LYS A 249 -26.15 39.36 11.85
C LYS A 249 -25.80 38.20 12.79
N ASN A 250 -26.77 37.65 13.51
CA ASN A 250 -26.56 36.46 14.36
C ASN A 250 -26.59 35.15 13.55
N ALA A 251 -27.37 35.08 12.46
CA ALA A 251 -27.38 33.92 11.58
C ALA A 251 -26.10 33.81 10.75
N ALA A 252 -25.46 34.94 10.39
CA ALA A 252 -24.24 34.96 9.59
C ALA A 252 -23.10 34.15 10.24
N MET A 253 -22.91 34.22 11.56
CA MET A 253 -21.90 33.41 12.27
C MET A 253 -22.25 31.92 12.29
N THR A 254 -23.51 31.56 12.54
CA THR A 254 -23.95 30.16 12.58
C THR A 254 -23.90 29.51 11.19
N LEU A 255 -24.29 30.26 10.15
CA LEU A 255 -24.25 29.84 8.76
C LEU A 255 -22.82 29.69 8.27
N LYS A 256 -21.94 30.64 8.58
CA LYS A 256 -20.49 30.51 8.34
C LYS A 256 -19.93 29.24 9.00
N ALA A 257 -20.23 29.02 10.28
CA ALA A 257 -19.74 27.86 11.02
C ALA A 257 -20.26 26.53 10.43
N PHE A 258 -21.53 26.50 9.99
CA PHE A 258 -22.10 25.35 9.31
C PHE A 258 -21.40 25.06 7.97
N VAL A 259 -21.29 26.07 7.10
CA VAL A 259 -20.62 25.93 5.79
C VAL A 259 -19.18 25.48 5.96
N GLU A 260 -18.44 26.12 6.88
CA GLU A 260 -17.05 25.76 7.18
C GLU A 260 -16.93 24.35 7.73
N SER A 261 -17.80 23.92 8.64
CA SER A 261 -17.78 22.57 9.19
C SER A 261 -18.02 21.51 8.12
N VAL A 262 -18.98 21.73 7.21
CA VAL A 262 -19.28 20.77 6.14
C VAL A 262 -18.13 20.71 5.13
N LEU A 263 -17.56 21.85 4.75
CA LEU A 263 -16.42 21.89 3.84
C LEU A 263 -15.17 21.24 4.46
N LYS A 264 -14.91 21.46 5.75
CA LYS A 264 -13.81 20.80 6.47
C LYS A 264 -13.95 19.28 6.50
N ASP A 265 -15.16 18.79 6.76
CA ASP A 265 -15.46 17.35 6.81
C ASP A 265 -15.37 16.68 5.42
N LYS A 266 -15.92 17.33 4.38
CA LYS A 266 -16.07 16.71 3.05
C LYS A 266 -14.92 16.99 2.10
N VAL A 267 -14.20 18.09 2.27
CA VAL A 267 -13.17 18.55 1.33
C VAL A 267 -11.79 18.44 1.94
N ASP A 268 -11.48 19.28 2.93
CA ASP A 268 -10.17 19.42 3.56
C ASP A 268 -10.30 20.19 4.90
N SER A 269 -9.79 19.62 5.99
CA SER A 269 -9.93 20.18 7.35
C SER A 269 -9.25 21.53 7.56
N SER A 270 -8.33 21.92 6.67
CA SER A 270 -7.61 23.19 6.71
C SER A 270 -8.34 24.36 6.05
N LEU A 271 -9.53 24.13 5.46
CA LEU A 271 -10.31 25.18 4.81
C LEU A 271 -10.87 26.21 5.79
N GLU A 272 -10.87 27.47 5.39
CA GLU A 272 -11.51 28.57 6.13
C GLU A 272 -12.53 29.25 5.22
N VAL A 273 -13.71 29.56 5.77
CA VAL A 273 -14.77 30.22 4.98
C VAL A 273 -14.81 31.71 5.28
N GLU A 274 -14.85 32.50 4.22
CA GLU A 274 -15.00 33.95 4.28
C GLU A 274 -16.28 34.36 3.55
N GLN A 275 -17.14 35.11 4.23
CA GLN A 275 -18.33 35.67 3.61
C GLN A 275 -17.98 37.03 2.98
N VAL A 276 -18.28 37.19 1.69
CA VAL A 276 -18.02 38.41 0.90
C VAL A 276 -19.30 39.06 0.35
#